data_AF-A0AA36GYA4-F1
#
_entry.id   AF-A0AA36GYA4-F1
#
_cell.length_a   1.000
_cell.length_b   1.000
_cell.length_c   1.000
_cell.angle_alpha   90.00
_cell.angle_beta   90.00
_cell.angle_gamma   90.00
#
_symmetry.space_group_name_H-M   'P 1'
#
loop_
_entity.id
_entity.type
_entity.pdbx_description
1 polymer ?
#
loop_
_entity_poly.entity_id
_entity_poly.type
_entity_poly.pdbx_seq_one_letter_code
_entity_poly.pdbx_strand_id
1 'polypeptide(L)'
;MRPNEDILNEFYGLVELNAQKRYEAVSRLFMKVKSDPSVQEYCVERLVAGLSSTRAAARFGYSTALVLLLSEYHEQWTIEKLFEIADKKLDLHDKDSSSANAIAHHLLACAIFQSGVFVGCDSALLEREFQLYRLCPTLGMTIVQLVAEIALGMEKKTFKSRILPAIKNYLETALTSSSVEFVYLALLLKDRFPSYIADSVSFVQKDGSCSFSQDDLTFLLLTIKKCDSSAVEPFLNILLSSARASGQFALVYNNVVGKWCTSGDESKVLERIFDTAKLTLSSGDATYDEMLAVFSPLLLKRITQIARGKQNAQQRLMHGKAVLQLFLFAIYCNAQSSHYLHLKCISSCPDPK
;
A
#
# COMPACT_ATOMS: atom_id res chain seq x y z
N MET A 1 -40.00 -0.32 3.44
CA MET A 1 -40.54 1.07 3.52
C MET A 1 -39.65 1.95 2.66
N ARG A 2 -40.19 2.80 1.77
CA ARG A 2 -39.36 3.75 1.01
C ARG A 2 -39.00 4.89 1.96
N PRO A 3 -37.72 5.20 2.19
CA PRO A 3 -37.33 6.26 3.13
C PRO A 3 -37.72 7.63 2.56
N ASN A 4 -37.81 8.61 3.46
CA ASN A 4 -38.04 10.01 3.09
C ASN A 4 -36.99 10.47 2.06
N GLU A 5 -37.40 11.30 1.10
CA GLU A 5 -36.58 11.91 0.07
C GLU A 5 -35.36 12.64 0.68
N ASP A 6 -35.53 13.23 1.85
CA ASP A 6 -34.45 13.87 2.60
C ASP A 6 -33.28 12.93 2.90
N ILE A 7 -33.53 11.65 3.21
CA ILE A 7 -32.47 10.66 3.46
C ILE A 7 -31.81 10.27 2.15
N LEU A 8 -32.60 10.09 1.09
CA LEU A 8 -32.10 9.74 -0.25
C LEU A 8 -31.16 10.82 -0.79
N ASN A 9 -31.44 12.09 -0.52
CA ASN A 9 -30.62 13.22 -0.93
C ASN A 9 -29.20 13.16 -0.38
N GLU A 10 -29.02 12.66 0.85
CA GLU A 10 -27.67 12.53 1.40
C GLU A 10 -26.85 11.45 0.71
N PHE A 11 -27.49 10.36 0.24
CA PHE A 11 -26.80 9.33 -0.54
C PHE A 11 -26.28 9.87 -1.89
N TYR A 12 -26.94 10.84 -2.51
CA TYR A 12 -26.39 11.54 -3.67
C TYR A 12 -25.19 12.42 -3.28
N GLY A 13 -25.23 13.04 -2.10
CA GLY A 13 -24.10 13.78 -1.55
C GLY A 13 -22.86 12.91 -1.28
N LEU A 14 -23.04 11.65 -0.87
CA LEU A 14 -21.94 10.71 -0.64
C LEU A 14 -21.12 10.39 -1.89
N VAL A 15 -21.69 10.56 -3.09
CA VAL A 15 -21.02 10.23 -4.35
C VAL A 15 -20.37 11.43 -5.05
N GLU A 16 -20.44 12.62 -4.46
CA GLU A 16 -19.84 13.84 -5.00
C GLU A 16 -18.33 13.72 -5.19
N LEU A 17 -17.76 14.34 -6.22
CA LEU A 17 -16.29 14.35 -6.42
C LEU A 17 -15.58 15.28 -5.43
N ASN A 18 -16.26 16.34 -5.00
CA ASN A 18 -15.76 17.27 -4.01
C ASN A 18 -15.76 16.63 -2.61
N ALA A 19 -14.58 16.54 -1.99
CA ALA A 19 -14.43 15.91 -0.68
C ALA A 19 -15.25 16.60 0.43
N GLN A 20 -15.27 17.94 0.44
CA GLN A 20 -16.03 18.71 1.42
C GLN A 20 -17.53 18.41 1.35
N LYS A 21 -18.10 18.40 0.14
CA LYS A 21 -19.51 18.03 -0.05
C LYS A 21 -19.82 16.61 0.42
N ARG A 22 -18.92 15.65 0.17
CA ARG A 22 -19.08 14.29 0.68
C ARG A 22 -19.06 14.26 2.21
N TYR A 23 -18.11 14.93 2.86
CA TYR A 23 -18.02 14.96 4.32
C TYR A 23 -19.26 15.58 4.96
N GLU A 24 -19.78 16.66 4.39
CA GLU A 24 -21.02 17.26 4.87
C GLU A 24 -22.23 16.32 4.69
N ALA A 25 -22.30 15.57 3.60
CA ALA A 25 -23.35 14.57 3.37
C ALA A 25 -23.26 13.41 4.37
N VAL A 26 -22.04 12.95 4.70
CA VAL A 26 -21.81 11.95 5.76
C VAL A 26 -22.36 12.46 7.09
N SER A 27 -22.03 13.70 7.47
CA SER A 27 -22.51 14.31 8.72
C SER A 27 -24.03 14.47 8.75
N ARG A 28 -24.65 14.95 7.67
CA ARG A 28 -26.11 15.10 7.58
C ARG A 28 -26.83 13.77 7.61
N LEU A 29 -26.33 12.74 6.93
CA LEU A 29 -26.89 11.39 6.97
C LEU A 29 -26.87 10.86 8.41
N PHE A 30 -25.74 11.00 9.10
CA PHE A 30 -25.59 10.59 10.50
C PHE A 30 -26.61 11.30 11.41
N MET A 31 -26.74 12.63 11.30
CA MET A 31 -27.71 13.40 12.09
C MET A 31 -29.17 13.01 11.80
N LYS A 32 -29.49 12.66 10.55
CA LYS A 32 -30.83 12.18 10.17
C LYS A 32 -31.13 10.82 10.77
N VAL A 33 -30.22 9.86 10.70
CA VAL A 33 -30.37 8.55 11.36
C VAL A 33 -30.51 8.70 12.87
N LYS A 34 -29.76 9.64 13.47
CA LYS A 34 -29.88 9.96 14.91
C LYS A 34 -31.23 10.53 15.30
N SER A 35 -31.83 11.32 14.41
CA SER A 35 -33.15 11.92 14.64
C SER A 35 -34.29 10.93 14.38
N ASP A 36 -34.08 9.96 13.51
CA ASP A 36 -35.04 8.89 13.18
C ASP A 36 -34.33 7.53 13.09
N PRO A 37 -34.16 6.81 14.22
CA PRO A 37 -33.50 5.51 14.23
C PRO A 37 -34.22 4.43 13.39
N SER A 38 -35.50 4.63 13.03
CA SER A 38 -36.26 3.64 12.24
C SER A 38 -35.70 3.45 10.83
N VAL A 39 -34.93 4.42 10.32
CA VAL A 39 -34.33 4.37 8.98
C VAL A 39 -32.92 3.78 8.98
N GLN A 40 -32.38 3.43 10.14
CA GLN A 40 -31.00 2.99 10.30
C GLN A 40 -30.70 1.69 9.53
N GLU A 41 -31.56 0.69 9.64
CA GLU A 41 -31.38 -0.59 8.94
C GLU A 41 -31.30 -0.40 7.42
N TYR A 42 -32.22 0.40 6.88
CA TYR A 42 -32.18 0.80 5.48
C TYR A 42 -30.86 1.50 5.12
N CYS A 43 -30.40 2.42 5.97
CA CYS A 43 -29.18 3.18 5.70
C CYS A 43 -27.96 2.25 5.66
N VAL A 44 -27.80 1.36 6.63
CA VAL A 44 -26.69 0.40 6.66
C VAL A 44 -26.74 -0.54 5.47
N GLU A 45 -27.89 -1.13 5.14
CA GLU A 45 -28.02 -1.99 3.95
C GLU A 45 -27.63 -1.26 2.66
N ARG A 46 -28.08 0.00 2.51
CA ARG A 46 -27.76 0.82 1.34
C ARG A 46 -26.30 1.22 1.30
N LEU A 47 -25.68 1.48 2.45
CA LEU A 47 -24.26 1.79 2.54
C LEU A 47 -23.41 0.59 2.13
N VAL A 48 -23.71 -0.61 2.67
CA VAL A 48 -23.02 -1.86 2.30
C VAL A 48 -23.13 -2.14 0.81
N ALA A 49 -24.35 -2.04 0.23
CA ALA A 49 -24.52 -2.19 -1.21
C ALA A 49 -23.79 -1.12 -2.02
N GLY A 50 -23.69 0.11 -1.50
CA GLY A 50 -22.98 1.22 -2.14
C GLY A 50 -21.46 1.03 -2.24
N LEU A 51 -20.88 0.14 -1.43
CA LEU A 51 -19.44 -0.16 -1.46
C LEU A 51 -18.99 -0.78 -2.79
N SER A 52 -19.88 -1.43 -3.54
CA SER A 52 -19.57 -1.98 -4.88
C SER A 52 -19.75 -0.97 -6.01
N SER A 53 -19.93 0.31 -5.69
CA SER A 53 -19.99 1.35 -6.73
C SER A 53 -18.72 1.34 -7.58
N THR A 54 -18.87 1.45 -8.90
CA THR A 54 -17.75 1.62 -9.84
C THR A 54 -17.02 2.95 -9.65
N ARG A 55 -17.65 3.94 -8.98
CA ARG A 55 -17.07 5.26 -8.72
C ARG A 55 -16.27 5.25 -7.43
N ALA A 56 -14.95 5.52 -7.52
CA ALA A 56 -14.09 5.58 -6.34
C ALA A 56 -14.59 6.58 -5.28
N ALA A 57 -15.01 7.78 -5.69
CA ALA A 57 -15.56 8.80 -4.78
C ALA A 57 -16.78 8.30 -3.99
N ALA A 58 -17.65 7.50 -4.63
CA ALA A 58 -18.78 6.88 -3.97
C ALA A 58 -18.31 5.90 -2.90
N ARG A 59 -17.39 4.98 -3.24
CA ARG A 59 -16.85 4.01 -2.28
C ARG A 59 -16.28 4.68 -1.03
N PHE A 60 -15.56 5.80 -1.19
CA PHE A 60 -15.08 6.61 -0.06
C PHE A 60 -16.22 7.19 0.79
N GLY A 61 -17.24 7.79 0.17
CA GLY A 61 -18.37 8.35 0.92
C GLY A 61 -19.17 7.28 1.67
N TYR A 62 -19.43 6.16 0.99
CA TYR A 62 -20.14 5.01 1.55
C TYR A 62 -19.37 4.36 2.72
N SER A 63 -18.07 4.07 2.57
CA SER A 63 -17.27 3.47 3.64
C SER A 63 -17.15 4.40 4.85
N THR A 64 -16.95 5.70 4.63
CA THR A 64 -16.84 6.69 5.71
C THR A 64 -18.14 6.81 6.50
N ALA A 65 -19.29 6.90 5.82
CA ALA A 65 -20.59 6.93 6.48
C ALA A 65 -20.88 5.63 7.25
N LEU A 66 -20.48 4.48 6.69
CA LEU A 66 -20.66 3.18 7.33
C LEU A 66 -19.86 3.08 8.63
N VAL A 67 -18.58 3.49 8.64
CA VAL A 67 -17.76 3.54 9.86
C VAL A 67 -18.47 4.30 10.97
N LEU A 68 -18.96 5.53 10.69
CA LEU A 68 -19.60 6.36 11.71
C LEU A 68 -20.92 5.76 12.23
N LEU A 69 -21.74 5.19 11.35
CA LEU A 69 -22.99 4.55 11.79
C LEU A 69 -22.72 3.28 12.60
N LEU A 70 -21.72 2.48 12.21
CA LEU A 70 -21.35 1.30 12.97
C LEU A 70 -20.81 1.68 14.35
N SER A 71 -19.97 2.71 14.45
CA SER A 71 -19.45 3.18 15.75
C SER A 71 -20.55 3.62 16.71
N GLU A 72 -21.52 4.41 16.24
CA GLU A 72 -22.60 4.93 17.12
C GLU A 72 -23.63 3.87 17.49
N TYR A 73 -24.00 2.98 16.56
CA TYR A 73 -25.13 2.06 16.75
C TYR A 73 -24.73 0.58 16.83
N HIS A 74 -23.49 0.29 17.22
CA HIS A 74 -22.92 -1.06 17.25
C HIS A 74 -23.76 -2.07 18.03
N GLU A 75 -24.48 -1.67 19.07
CA GLU A 75 -25.35 -2.57 19.86
C GLU A 75 -26.45 -3.25 19.04
N GLN A 76 -26.81 -2.67 17.90
CA GLN A 76 -27.88 -3.18 17.02
C GLN A 76 -27.34 -4.04 15.86
N TRP A 77 -26.02 -4.16 15.74
CA TRP A 77 -25.35 -4.85 14.64
C TRP A 77 -24.43 -5.92 15.18
N THR A 78 -24.49 -7.09 14.56
CA THR A 78 -23.45 -8.11 14.72
C THR A 78 -22.68 -8.23 13.42
N ILE A 79 -21.47 -8.75 13.49
CA ILE A 79 -20.65 -8.97 12.29
C ILE A 79 -21.28 -10.00 11.38
N GLU A 80 -21.93 -11.01 11.95
CA GLU A 80 -22.69 -12.02 11.22
C GLU A 80 -23.80 -11.34 10.40
N LYS A 81 -24.57 -10.42 11.00
CA LYS A 81 -25.62 -9.67 10.29
C LYS A 81 -25.04 -8.81 9.16
N LEU A 82 -23.90 -8.17 9.37
CA LEU A 82 -23.23 -7.36 8.35
C LEU A 82 -22.72 -8.22 7.18
N PHE A 83 -22.14 -9.38 7.48
CA PHE A 83 -21.69 -10.33 6.48
C PHE A 83 -22.85 -10.98 5.73
N GLU A 84 -23.98 -11.27 6.37
CA GLU A 84 -25.19 -11.74 5.70
C GLU A 84 -25.71 -10.71 4.69
N ILE A 85 -25.67 -9.41 5.03
CA ILE A 85 -26.02 -8.35 4.08
C ILE A 85 -25.04 -8.35 2.90
N ALA A 86 -23.74 -8.46 3.17
CA ALA A 86 -22.71 -8.51 2.13
C ALA A 86 -22.91 -9.71 1.20
N ASP A 87 -23.07 -10.92 1.74
CA ASP A 87 -23.27 -12.15 0.98
C ASP A 87 -24.54 -12.06 0.11
N LYS A 88 -25.59 -11.39 0.61
CA LYS A 88 -26.85 -11.18 -0.15
C LYS A 88 -26.76 -10.11 -1.23
N LYS A 89 -25.93 -9.08 -1.05
CA LYS A 89 -25.91 -7.87 -1.91
C LYS A 89 -24.69 -7.78 -2.82
N LEU A 90 -23.61 -8.47 -2.49
CA LEU A 90 -22.28 -8.35 -3.09
C LEU A 90 -21.82 -9.74 -3.57
N ASP A 91 -22.54 -10.30 -4.55
CA ASP A 91 -22.24 -11.62 -5.09
C ASP A 91 -20.85 -11.66 -5.76
N LEU A 92 -19.93 -12.42 -5.18
CA LEU A 92 -18.57 -12.58 -5.71
C LEU A 92 -18.53 -13.39 -7.02
N HIS A 93 -19.59 -14.12 -7.34
CA HIS A 93 -19.71 -14.91 -8.56
C HIS A 93 -20.41 -14.18 -9.70
N ASP A 94 -20.88 -12.95 -9.47
CA ASP A 94 -21.42 -12.11 -10.53
C ASP A 94 -20.30 -11.73 -11.52
N LYS A 95 -20.44 -12.18 -12.77
CA LYS A 95 -19.43 -11.98 -13.81
C LYS A 95 -19.19 -10.51 -14.14
N ASP A 96 -20.21 -9.67 -14.01
CA ASP A 96 -20.13 -8.27 -14.43
C ASP A 96 -19.65 -7.35 -13.30
N SER A 97 -19.80 -7.77 -12.03
CA SER A 97 -19.50 -6.94 -10.86
C SER A 97 -18.55 -7.58 -9.83
N SER A 98 -18.06 -8.81 -10.07
CA SER A 98 -17.18 -9.56 -9.15
C SER A 98 -16.02 -8.74 -8.57
N SER A 99 -15.29 -7.99 -9.39
CA SER A 99 -14.19 -7.13 -8.92
C SER A 99 -14.68 -6.00 -8.01
N ALA A 100 -15.79 -5.36 -8.35
CA ALA A 100 -16.36 -4.29 -7.54
C ALA A 100 -16.94 -4.82 -6.22
N ASN A 101 -17.54 -6.01 -6.25
CA ASN A 101 -18.05 -6.70 -5.07
C ASN A 101 -16.90 -7.18 -4.17
N ALA A 102 -15.80 -7.68 -4.73
CA ALA A 102 -14.61 -8.04 -3.96
C ALA A 102 -14.03 -6.83 -3.22
N ILE A 103 -13.92 -5.68 -3.91
CA ILE A 103 -13.54 -4.41 -3.27
C ILE A 103 -14.53 -4.05 -2.16
N ALA A 104 -15.84 -4.24 -2.40
CA ALA A 104 -16.88 -3.92 -1.43
C ALA A 104 -16.80 -4.78 -0.15
N HIS A 105 -16.53 -6.07 -0.28
CA HIS A 105 -16.28 -6.97 0.85
C HIS A 105 -15.07 -6.51 1.68
N HIS A 106 -13.96 -6.18 1.01
CA HIS A 106 -12.78 -5.65 1.69
C HIS A 106 -13.07 -4.30 2.39
N LEU A 107 -13.77 -3.38 1.73
CA LEU A 107 -14.14 -2.09 2.32
C LEU A 107 -15.09 -2.25 3.51
N LEU A 108 -15.96 -3.28 3.51
CA LEU A 108 -16.80 -3.61 4.66
C LEU A 108 -15.94 -4.09 5.83
N ALA A 109 -14.97 -4.97 5.59
CA ALA A 109 -14.02 -5.41 6.63
C ALA A 109 -13.24 -4.23 7.21
N CYS A 110 -12.73 -3.32 6.36
CA CYS A 110 -12.12 -2.07 6.80
C CYS A 110 -13.08 -1.23 7.64
N ALA A 111 -14.34 -1.08 7.23
CA ALA A 111 -15.31 -0.26 7.95
C ALA A 111 -15.65 -0.85 9.34
N ILE A 112 -15.81 -2.17 9.42
CA ILE A 112 -16.00 -2.90 10.69
C ILE A 112 -14.80 -2.67 11.60
N PHE A 113 -13.58 -2.87 11.11
CA PHE A 113 -12.37 -2.67 11.90
C PHE A 113 -12.21 -1.21 12.36
N GLN A 114 -12.33 -0.25 11.45
CA GLN A 114 -12.14 1.18 11.72
C GLN A 114 -13.23 1.76 12.63
N SER A 115 -14.40 1.12 12.73
CA SER A 115 -15.42 1.53 13.68
C SER A 115 -15.00 1.36 15.14
N GLY A 116 -14.03 0.48 15.43
CA GLY A 116 -13.41 0.33 16.75
C GLY A 116 -14.28 -0.31 17.84
N VAL A 117 -15.49 -0.75 17.51
CA VAL A 117 -16.51 -1.20 18.48
C VAL A 117 -16.69 -2.72 18.54
N PHE A 118 -16.31 -3.45 17.49
CA PHE A 118 -16.48 -4.91 17.43
C PHE A 118 -15.29 -5.65 18.05
N VAL A 119 -15.21 -5.66 19.39
CA VAL A 119 -14.10 -6.31 20.09
C VAL A 119 -14.13 -7.83 19.92
N GLY A 120 -12.97 -8.42 19.60
CA GLY A 120 -12.77 -9.87 19.59
C GLY A 120 -13.29 -10.59 18.35
N CYS A 121 -13.68 -9.85 17.32
CA CYS A 121 -14.11 -10.40 16.04
C CYS A 121 -12.96 -10.65 15.05
N ASP A 122 -11.73 -10.43 15.47
CA ASP A 122 -10.54 -10.39 14.61
C ASP A 122 -10.39 -11.68 13.79
N SER A 123 -10.63 -12.84 14.40
CA SER A 123 -10.55 -14.12 13.71
C SER A 123 -11.60 -14.27 12.60
N ALA A 124 -12.81 -13.75 12.80
CA ALA A 124 -13.86 -13.78 11.78
C ALA A 124 -13.54 -12.83 10.62
N LEU A 125 -13.02 -11.64 10.92
CA LEU A 125 -12.52 -10.70 9.91
C LEU A 125 -11.39 -11.32 9.09
N LEU A 126 -10.37 -11.89 9.75
CA LEU A 126 -9.23 -12.52 9.08
C LEU A 126 -9.63 -13.69 8.19
N GLU A 127 -10.55 -14.54 8.66
CA GLU A 127 -11.03 -15.67 7.87
C GLU A 127 -11.72 -15.18 6.58
N ARG A 128 -12.61 -14.18 6.69
CA ARG A 128 -13.27 -13.59 5.52
C ARG A 128 -12.28 -12.92 4.56
N GLU A 129 -11.31 -12.17 5.09
CA GLU A 129 -10.29 -11.51 4.28
C GLU A 129 -9.38 -12.52 3.56
N PHE A 130 -8.97 -13.62 4.21
CA PHE A 130 -8.19 -14.65 3.53
C PHE A 130 -9.00 -15.49 2.55
N GLN A 131 -10.31 -15.68 2.78
CA GLN A 131 -11.20 -16.23 1.76
C GLN A 131 -11.26 -15.32 0.54
N LEU A 132 -11.41 -14.01 0.75
CA LEU A 132 -11.40 -13.01 -0.31
C LEU A 132 -10.07 -12.99 -1.06
N TYR A 133 -8.93 -13.03 -0.36
CA TYR A 133 -7.60 -13.10 -0.96
C TYR A 133 -7.46 -14.32 -1.91
N ARG A 134 -7.95 -15.49 -1.48
CA ARG A 134 -7.90 -16.71 -2.32
C ARG A 134 -8.75 -16.58 -3.59
N LEU A 135 -9.84 -15.81 -3.55
CA LEU A 135 -10.71 -15.57 -4.71
C LEU A 135 -10.22 -14.40 -5.58
N CYS A 136 -9.62 -13.37 -4.98
CA CYS A 136 -9.20 -12.12 -5.60
C CYS A 136 -7.80 -11.70 -5.12
N PRO A 137 -6.73 -12.37 -5.56
CA PRO A 137 -5.37 -12.11 -5.08
C PRO A 137 -4.87 -10.67 -5.33
N THR A 138 -5.44 -9.96 -6.29
CA THR A 138 -5.09 -8.55 -6.59
C THR A 138 -5.38 -7.59 -5.44
N LEU A 139 -6.23 -7.97 -4.47
CA LEU A 139 -6.46 -7.21 -3.23
C LEU A 139 -5.45 -7.56 -2.14
N GLY A 140 -4.53 -8.49 -2.39
CA GLY A 140 -3.67 -9.09 -1.37
C GLY A 140 -2.89 -8.07 -0.55
N MET A 141 -2.33 -7.03 -1.18
CA MET A 141 -1.60 -5.96 -0.48
C MET A 141 -2.47 -5.19 0.53
N THR A 142 -3.72 -4.86 0.17
CA THR A 142 -4.60 -4.11 1.07
C THR A 142 -5.18 -5.01 2.15
N ILE A 143 -5.44 -6.29 1.83
CA ILE A 143 -5.84 -7.32 2.80
C ILE A 143 -4.77 -7.49 3.87
N VAL A 144 -3.50 -7.70 3.50
CA VAL A 144 -2.43 -7.86 4.50
C VAL A 144 -2.14 -6.56 5.25
N GLN A 145 -2.38 -5.40 4.65
CA GLN A 145 -2.31 -4.11 5.35
C GLN A 145 -3.35 -4.06 6.48
N LEU A 146 -4.61 -4.42 6.21
CA LEU A 146 -5.65 -4.51 7.24
C LEU A 146 -5.28 -5.53 8.33
N VAL A 147 -4.77 -6.70 7.94
CA VAL A 147 -4.30 -7.72 8.90
C VAL A 147 -3.20 -7.16 9.79
N ALA A 148 -2.27 -6.40 9.23
CA ALA A 148 -1.21 -5.75 10.01
C ALA A 148 -1.78 -4.71 10.98
N GLU A 149 -2.73 -3.87 10.55
CA GLU A 149 -3.38 -2.88 11.41
C GLU A 149 -4.11 -3.52 12.59
N ILE A 150 -4.86 -4.60 12.34
CA ILE A 150 -5.50 -5.42 13.39
C ILE A 150 -4.43 -5.93 14.36
N ALA A 151 -3.36 -6.54 13.84
CA ALA A 151 -2.31 -7.14 14.66
C ALA A 151 -1.56 -6.10 15.51
N LEU A 152 -1.23 -4.94 14.96
CA LEU A 152 -0.47 -3.88 15.63
C LEU A 152 -1.25 -3.29 16.81
N GLY A 153 -2.58 -3.29 16.75
CA GLY A 153 -3.46 -2.88 17.85
C GLY A 153 -3.51 -3.86 19.04
N MET A 154 -2.86 -5.02 18.95
CA MET A 154 -2.96 -6.08 19.96
C MET A 154 -1.74 -6.22 20.87
N GLU A 155 -1.95 -6.87 22.02
CA GLU A 155 -0.87 -7.39 22.86
C GLU A 155 -0.21 -8.64 22.24
N LYS A 156 1.07 -8.87 22.58
CA LYS A 156 1.86 -10.00 22.09
C LYS A 156 1.20 -11.37 22.34
N LYS A 157 0.60 -11.56 23.52
CA LYS A 157 -0.09 -12.81 23.88
C LYS A 157 -1.30 -13.04 22.98
N THR A 158 -2.11 -12.00 22.77
CA THR A 158 -3.29 -12.05 21.90
C THR A 158 -2.90 -12.32 20.45
N PHE A 159 -1.91 -11.60 19.91
CA PHE A 159 -1.36 -11.83 18.58
C PHE A 159 -0.96 -13.30 18.39
N LYS A 160 -0.14 -13.85 19.32
CA LYS A 160 0.32 -15.24 19.27
C LYS A 160 -0.84 -16.24 19.24
N SER A 161 -1.89 -15.99 20.01
CA SER A 161 -3.02 -16.93 20.11
C SER A 161 -4.07 -16.79 19.01
N ARG A 162 -4.28 -15.59 18.45
CA ARG A 162 -5.41 -15.29 17.54
C ARG A 162 -5.01 -15.01 16.10
N ILE A 163 -3.91 -14.29 15.89
CA ILE A 163 -3.51 -13.79 14.57
C ILE A 163 -2.43 -14.68 13.96
N LEU A 164 -1.37 -14.97 14.73
CA LEU A 164 -0.24 -15.76 14.25
C LEU A 164 -0.66 -17.10 13.61
N PRO A 165 -1.59 -17.90 14.17
CA PRO A 165 -2.00 -19.16 13.56
C PRO A 165 -2.58 -19.01 12.15
N ALA A 166 -3.26 -17.90 11.86
CA ALA A 166 -3.87 -17.63 10.56
C ALA A 166 -2.84 -17.21 9.50
N ILE A 167 -1.76 -16.53 9.91
CA ILE A 167 -0.75 -15.97 8.98
C ILE A 167 0.53 -16.80 8.89
N LYS A 168 0.78 -17.71 9.83
CA LYS A 168 2.07 -18.41 9.99
C LYS A 168 2.53 -19.12 8.72
N ASN A 169 1.68 -19.96 8.13
CA ASN A 169 2.04 -20.72 6.92
C ASN A 169 2.31 -19.77 5.72
N TYR A 170 1.58 -18.66 5.63
CA TYR A 170 1.82 -17.65 4.61
C TYR A 170 3.17 -16.95 4.79
N LEU A 171 3.56 -16.65 6.03
CA LEU A 171 4.88 -16.08 6.35
C LEU A 171 6.02 -17.06 6.06
N GLU A 172 5.90 -18.32 6.51
CA GLU A 172 6.93 -19.36 6.30
C GLU A 172 7.21 -19.64 4.83
N THR A 173 6.20 -19.45 3.97
CA THR A 173 6.32 -19.67 2.52
C THR A 173 6.49 -18.38 1.72
N ALA A 174 6.54 -17.21 2.37
CA ALA A 174 6.52 -15.91 1.68
C ALA A 174 7.67 -15.76 0.66
N LEU A 175 8.90 -16.10 1.07
CA LEU A 175 10.08 -16.00 0.21
C LEU A 175 10.09 -17.06 -0.90
N THR A 176 9.81 -18.31 -0.55
CA THR A 176 9.87 -19.45 -1.49
C THR A 176 8.77 -19.40 -2.54
N SER A 177 7.58 -18.91 -2.17
CA SER A 177 6.49 -18.62 -3.12
C SER A 177 6.67 -17.29 -3.87
N SER A 178 7.56 -16.42 -3.37
CA SER A 178 7.73 -15.04 -3.82
C SER A 178 6.45 -14.21 -3.74
N SER A 179 5.70 -14.36 -2.63
CA SER A 179 4.49 -13.57 -2.36
C SER A 179 4.88 -12.22 -1.77
N VAL A 180 4.59 -11.16 -2.53
CA VAL A 180 4.89 -9.77 -2.15
C VAL A 180 4.15 -9.40 -0.88
N GLU A 181 2.89 -9.81 -0.78
CA GLU A 181 1.96 -9.49 0.29
C GLU A 181 2.46 -10.00 1.63
N PHE A 182 2.96 -11.23 1.68
CA PHE A 182 3.40 -11.81 2.95
C PHE A 182 4.83 -11.41 3.34
N VAL A 183 5.69 -11.05 2.36
CA VAL A 183 6.94 -10.34 2.67
C VAL A 183 6.64 -8.93 3.21
N TYR A 184 5.69 -8.23 2.60
CA TYR A 184 5.22 -6.92 3.06
C TYR A 184 4.64 -6.99 4.48
N LEU A 185 3.79 -7.98 4.76
CA LEU A 185 3.23 -8.24 6.09
C LEU A 185 4.33 -8.49 7.14
N ALA A 186 5.33 -9.32 6.80
CA ALA A 186 6.45 -9.58 7.69
C ALA A 186 7.19 -8.29 8.07
N LEU A 187 7.44 -7.43 7.08
CA LEU A 187 8.10 -6.14 7.29
C LEU A 187 7.26 -5.17 8.13
N LEU A 188 5.92 -5.17 7.97
CA LEU A 188 5.01 -4.36 8.81
C LEU A 188 5.00 -4.81 10.27
N LEU A 189 5.11 -6.12 10.52
CA LEU A 189 4.98 -6.69 11.86
C LEU A 189 6.29 -6.85 12.62
N LYS A 190 7.44 -6.78 11.93
CA LYS A 190 8.75 -7.10 12.52
C LYS A 190 9.08 -6.26 13.76
N ASP A 191 8.70 -4.98 13.81
CA ASP A 191 9.09 -4.12 14.92
C ASP A 191 8.27 -4.40 16.19
N ARG A 192 7.00 -4.80 16.04
CA ARG A 192 6.11 -5.10 17.15
C ARG A 192 6.22 -6.53 17.64
N PHE A 193 6.41 -7.47 16.73
CA PHE A 193 6.39 -8.92 16.97
C PHE A 193 7.67 -9.63 16.48
N PRO A 194 8.87 -9.08 16.70
CA PRO A 194 10.09 -9.51 16.01
C PRO A 194 10.40 -10.99 16.18
N SER A 195 10.30 -11.51 17.41
CA SER A 195 10.60 -12.91 17.69
C SER A 195 9.68 -13.88 16.96
N TYR A 196 8.40 -13.53 16.77
CA TYR A 196 7.46 -14.40 16.05
C TYR A 196 7.66 -14.32 14.54
N ILE A 197 8.03 -13.15 14.01
CA ILE A 197 8.31 -12.98 12.58
C ILE A 197 9.64 -13.65 12.21
N ALA A 198 10.67 -13.52 13.05
CA ALA A 198 11.97 -14.15 12.87
C ALA A 198 11.91 -15.69 12.81
N ASP A 199 10.93 -16.30 13.50
CA ASP A 199 10.70 -17.74 13.44
C ASP A 199 10.14 -18.20 12.08
N SER A 200 9.57 -17.29 11.27
CA SER A 200 8.95 -17.59 9.98
C SER A 200 9.67 -16.98 8.77
N VAL A 201 10.43 -15.88 8.95
CA VAL A 201 11.06 -15.14 7.86
C VAL A 201 12.54 -14.94 8.17
N SER A 202 13.40 -15.59 7.38
CA SER A 202 14.85 -15.73 7.58
C SER A 202 15.61 -14.41 7.77
N PHE A 203 15.26 -13.38 7.01
CA PHE A 203 15.98 -12.11 7.07
C PHE A 203 15.57 -11.24 8.28
N VAL A 204 14.49 -11.57 9.00
CA VAL A 204 14.05 -10.81 10.18
C VAL A 204 14.73 -11.36 11.43
N GLN A 205 15.35 -10.47 12.22
CA GLN A 205 16.03 -10.83 13.46
C GLN A 205 15.09 -10.70 14.67
N LYS A 206 15.45 -11.33 15.79
CA LYS A 206 14.63 -11.36 17.02
C LYS A 206 14.48 -10.00 17.70
N ASP A 207 15.28 -9.01 17.31
CA ASP A 207 15.19 -7.61 17.75
C ASP A 207 14.42 -6.71 16.76
N GLY A 208 13.97 -7.26 15.63
CA GLY A 208 13.24 -6.52 14.58
C GLY A 208 14.14 -5.91 13.50
N SER A 209 15.46 -6.00 13.65
CA SER A 209 16.38 -5.65 12.57
C SER A 209 16.30 -6.66 11.42
N CYS A 210 16.84 -6.29 10.27
CA CYS A 210 16.92 -7.15 9.10
C CYS A 210 18.37 -7.50 8.77
N SER A 211 18.63 -8.77 8.47
CA SER A 211 19.90 -9.24 7.93
C SER A 211 19.65 -10.14 6.73
N PHE A 212 19.95 -9.64 5.53
CA PHE A 212 19.67 -10.30 4.27
C PHE A 212 20.84 -11.18 3.83
N SER A 213 20.59 -12.48 3.66
CA SER A 213 21.51 -13.41 2.99
C SER A 213 21.44 -13.28 1.46
N GLN A 214 22.36 -13.91 0.74
CA GLN A 214 22.31 -13.93 -0.74
C GLN A 214 21.06 -14.63 -1.28
N ASP A 215 20.58 -15.65 -0.59
CA ASP A 215 19.35 -16.36 -0.96
C ASP A 215 18.14 -15.44 -0.76
N ASP A 216 18.07 -14.71 0.36
CA ASP A 216 17.00 -13.74 0.62
C ASP A 216 16.96 -12.67 -0.48
N LEU A 217 18.11 -12.11 -0.86
CA LEU A 217 18.20 -11.12 -1.94
C LEU A 217 17.72 -11.70 -3.28
N THR A 218 18.00 -12.97 -3.55
CA THR A 218 17.54 -13.65 -4.77
C THR A 218 16.02 -13.80 -4.76
N PHE A 219 15.43 -14.24 -3.65
CA PHE A 219 13.98 -14.36 -3.51
C PHE A 219 13.28 -12.99 -3.55
N LEU A 220 13.84 -11.96 -2.92
CA LEU A 220 13.30 -10.60 -2.96
C LEU A 220 13.31 -10.02 -4.38
N LEU A 221 14.37 -10.27 -5.16
CA LEU A 221 14.40 -9.89 -6.58
C LEU A 221 13.29 -10.58 -7.39
N LEU A 222 13.05 -11.86 -7.14
CA LEU A 222 11.94 -12.60 -7.77
C LEU A 222 10.57 -12.06 -7.34
N THR A 223 10.44 -11.72 -6.06
CA THR A 223 9.22 -11.15 -5.46
C THR A 223 8.84 -9.83 -6.15
N ILE A 224 9.79 -8.89 -6.28
CA ILE A 224 9.54 -7.61 -6.97
C ILE A 224 9.23 -7.81 -8.45
N LYS A 225 9.86 -8.79 -9.11
CA LYS A 225 9.56 -9.09 -10.52
C LYS A 225 8.14 -9.59 -10.74
N LYS A 226 7.52 -10.24 -9.75
CA LYS A 226 6.13 -10.69 -9.77
C LYS A 226 5.15 -9.66 -9.21
N CYS A 227 5.64 -8.57 -8.65
CA CYS A 227 4.84 -7.56 -7.99
C CYS A 227 3.99 -6.77 -8.98
N ASP A 228 2.70 -6.64 -8.68
CA ASP A 228 1.79 -5.76 -9.42
C ASP A 228 2.26 -4.30 -9.33
N SER A 229 2.10 -3.56 -10.43
CA SER A 229 2.58 -2.16 -10.51
C SER A 229 2.09 -1.28 -9.36
N SER A 230 0.85 -1.48 -8.90
CA SER A 230 0.26 -0.75 -7.77
C SER A 230 0.85 -1.10 -6.39
N ALA A 231 1.48 -2.27 -6.27
CA ALA A 231 2.05 -2.80 -5.04
C ALA A 231 3.55 -2.48 -4.90
N VAL A 232 4.23 -2.16 -6.01
CA VAL A 232 5.68 -1.93 -6.05
C VAL A 232 6.10 -0.79 -5.13
N GLU A 233 5.46 0.38 -5.22
CA GLU A 233 5.87 1.54 -4.44
C GLU A 233 5.71 1.32 -2.93
N PRO A 234 4.55 0.87 -2.40
CA PRO A 234 4.40 0.52 -0.99
C PRO A 234 5.42 -0.54 -0.52
N PHE A 235 5.64 -1.58 -1.33
CA PHE A 235 6.57 -2.65 -0.99
C PHE A 235 8.02 -2.17 -0.93
N LEU A 236 8.47 -1.43 -1.95
CA LEU A 236 9.82 -0.86 -1.99
C LEU A 236 10.06 0.12 -0.84
N ASN A 237 9.06 0.93 -0.50
CA ASN A 237 9.14 1.87 0.62
C ASN A 237 9.50 1.16 1.93
N ILE A 238 8.75 0.12 2.29
CA ILE A 238 8.99 -0.57 3.56
C ILE A 238 10.25 -1.43 3.52
N LEU A 239 10.57 -2.06 2.38
CA LEU A 239 11.78 -2.86 2.21
C LEU A 239 13.05 -1.99 2.35
N LEU A 240 13.11 -0.87 1.63
CA LEU A 240 14.25 0.02 1.67
C LEU A 240 14.38 0.73 3.02
N SER A 241 13.27 1.11 3.65
CA SER A 241 13.29 1.69 5.00
C SER A 241 13.80 0.69 6.03
N SER A 242 13.39 -0.58 5.93
CA SER A 242 13.86 -1.66 6.81
C SER A 242 15.34 -1.98 6.60
N ALA A 243 15.78 -2.01 5.33
CA ALA A 243 17.19 -2.19 4.98
C ALA A 243 18.05 -1.03 5.51
N ARG A 244 17.57 0.21 5.37
CA ARG A 244 18.23 1.41 5.91
C ARG A 244 18.38 1.36 7.43
N ALA A 245 17.29 1.08 8.15
CA ALA A 245 17.31 0.98 9.61
C ALA A 245 18.29 -0.09 10.11
N SER A 246 18.61 -1.08 9.28
CA SER A 246 19.53 -2.17 9.59
C SER A 246 20.94 -1.98 9.01
N GLY A 247 21.24 -0.83 8.38
CA GLY A 247 22.53 -0.57 7.75
C GLY A 247 22.82 -1.39 6.49
N GLN A 248 21.80 -2.04 5.90
CA GLN A 248 21.91 -2.92 4.73
C GLN A 248 21.31 -2.32 3.45
N PHE A 249 21.05 -1.00 3.42
CA PHE A 249 20.44 -0.33 2.27
C PHE A 249 21.17 -0.61 0.97
N ALA A 250 22.49 -0.35 0.91
CA ALA A 250 23.27 -0.52 -0.32
C ALA A 250 23.27 -1.98 -0.80
N LEU A 251 23.29 -2.95 0.12
CA LEU A 251 23.23 -4.38 -0.19
C LEU A 251 21.91 -4.74 -0.89
N VAL A 252 20.78 -4.34 -0.30
CA VAL A 252 19.43 -4.59 -0.84
C VAL A 252 19.24 -3.81 -2.14
N TYR A 253 19.58 -2.53 -2.18
CA TYR A 253 19.45 -1.71 -3.37
C TYR A 253 20.20 -2.32 -4.55
N ASN A 254 21.49 -2.61 -4.39
CA ASN A 254 22.31 -3.10 -5.49
C ASN A 254 21.92 -4.50 -5.98
N ASN A 255 21.46 -5.39 -5.09
CA ASN A 255 21.18 -6.77 -5.45
C ASN A 255 19.72 -7.05 -5.79
N VAL A 256 18.81 -6.18 -5.39
CA VAL A 256 17.37 -6.37 -5.57
C VAL A 256 16.83 -5.26 -6.46
N VAL A 257 16.82 -4.03 -5.95
CA VAL A 257 16.12 -2.91 -6.59
C VAL A 257 16.82 -2.48 -7.89
N GLY A 258 18.11 -2.22 -7.85
CA GLY A 258 18.92 -1.86 -9.02
C GLY A 258 18.89 -2.93 -10.11
N LYS A 259 18.95 -4.22 -9.75
CA LYS A 259 18.83 -5.32 -10.71
C LYS A 259 17.43 -5.37 -11.35
N TRP A 260 16.37 -5.13 -10.58
CA TRP A 260 15.02 -5.04 -11.11
C TRP A 260 14.82 -3.82 -12.02
N CYS A 261 15.27 -2.64 -11.57
CA CYS A 261 15.18 -1.39 -12.32
C CYS A 261 15.86 -1.49 -13.70
N THR A 262 17.00 -2.17 -13.77
CA THR A 262 17.81 -2.31 -15.00
C THR A 262 17.43 -3.50 -15.89
N SER A 263 16.36 -4.21 -15.55
CA SER A 263 15.89 -5.38 -16.30
C SER A 263 14.72 -5.08 -17.24
N GLY A 264 14.74 -5.68 -18.43
CA GLY A 264 13.64 -5.62 -19.40
C GLY A 264 13.72 -4.43 -20.36
N ASP A 265 12.56 -3.91 -20.75
CA ASP A 265 12.41 -2.84 -21.73
C ASP A 265 13.01 -1.50 -21.28
N GLU A 266 13.85 -0.88 -22.12
CA GLU A 266 14.58 0.36 -21.79
C GLU A 266 13.67 1.54 -21.40
N SER A 267 12.46 1.65 -21.96
CA SER A 267 11.54 2.72 -21.58
C SER A 267 11.03 2.56 -20.13
N LYS A 268 10.77 1.31 -19.72
CA LYS A 268 10.35 0.97 -18.35
C LYS A 268 11.52 1.03 -17.38
N VAL A 269 12.73 0.70 -17.83
CA VAL A 269 13.95 0.76 -17.00
C VAL A 269 14.13 2.16 -16.43
N LEU A 270 14.01 3.17 -17.28
CA LEU A 270 14.23 4.56 -16.86
C LEU A 270 13.13 5.09 -15.95
N GLU A 271 11.87 4.74 -16.21
CA GLU A 271 10.77 5.08 -15.32
C GLU A 271 11.00 4.51 -13.92
N ARG A 272 11.30 3.21 -13.81
CA ARG A 272 11.60 2.55 -12.53
C ARG A 272 12.77 3.17 -11.81
N ILE A 273 13.85 3.50 -12.54
CA ILE A 273 15.01 4.20 -12.00
C ILE A 273 14.56 5.52 -11.38
N PHE A 274 13.80 6.33 -12.11
CA PHE A 274 13.39 7.65 -11.65
C PHE A 274 12.46 7.57 -10.45
N ASP A 275 11.49 6.66 -10.48
CA ASP A 275 10.53 6.48 -9.39
C ASP A 275 11.23 5.97 -8.13
N THR A 276 12.16 5.02 -8.27
CA THR A 276 12.95 4.48 -7.13
C THR A 276 13.89 5.54 -6.55
N ALA A 277 14.56 6.33 -7.39
CA ALA A 277 15.42 7.40 -6.90
C ALA A 277 14.59 8.50 -6.22
N LYS A 278 13.42 8.86 -6.76
CA LYS A 278 12.48 9.76 -6.08
C LYS A 278 12.07 9.17 -4.72
N LEU A 279 11.73 7.89 -4.67
CA LEU A 279 11.37 7.18 -3.44
C LEU A 279 12.47 7.31 -2.38
N THR A 280 13.71 7.08 -2.79
CA THR A 280 14.87 7.12 -1.89
C THR A 280 15.21 8.54 -1.43
N LEU A 281 15.01 9.54 -2.31
CA LEU A 281 15.31 10.94 -2.01
C LEU A 281 14.24 11.63 -1.17
N SER A 282 12.98 11.21 -1.31
CA SER A 282 11.84 11.88 -0.65
C SER A 282 11.85 11.71 0.88
N SER A 283 12.63 10.77 1.42
CA SER A 283 12.73 10.53 2.85
C SER A 283 13.63 11.54 3.60
N GLY A 284 14.37 12.42 2.91
CA GLY A 284 15.21 13.46 3.52
C GLY A 284 16.48 12.95 4.24
N ASP A 285 16.50 11.70 4.67
CA ASP A 285 17.57 11.10 5.50
C ASP A 285 18.57 10.24 4.72
N ALA A 286 18.62 10.37 3.38
CA ALA A 286 19.52 9.56 2.57
C ALA A 286 20.99 9.90 2.88
N THR A 287 21.77 8.89 3.28
CA THR A 287 23.20 9.04 3.52
C THR A 287 23.98 9.13 2.21
N TYR A 288 25.23 9.59 2.26
CA TYR A 288 26.09 9.68 1.08
C TYR A 288 26.28 8.30 0.40
N ASP A 289 26.45 7.23 1.16
CA ASP A 289 26.62 5.87 0.63
C ASP A 289 25.34 5.37 -0.06
N GLU A 290 24.17 5.71 0.48
CA GLU A 290 22.89 5.40 -0.17
C GLU A 290 22.74 6.13 -1.49
N MET A 291 23.17 7.39 -1.54
CA MET A 291 23.16 8.19 -2.76
C MET A 291 24.10 7.62 -3.81
N LEU A 292 25.28 7.14 -3.42
CA LEU A 292 26.19 6.44 -4.35
C LEU A 292 25.62 5.11 -4.84
N ALA A 293 24.87 4.38 -4.00
CA ALA A 293 24.18 3.16 -4.42
C ALA A 293 23.08 3.47 -5.44
N VAL A 294 22.25 4.48 -5.19
CA VAL A 294 21.19 4.94 -6.11
C VAL A 294 21.79 5.42 -7.42
N PHE A 295 22.68 6.42 -7.34
CA PHE A 295 23.35 7.06 -8.47
C PHE A 295 24.64 6.33 -8.86
N SER A 296 24.55 5.01 -9.01
CA SER A 296 25.69 4.18 -9.42
C SER A 296 26.32 4.67 -10.74
N PRO A 297 27.62 4.45 -10.97
CA PRO A 297 28.28 4.84 -12.22
C PRO A 297 27.59 4.30 -13.47
N LEU A 298 27.02 3.09 -13.38
CA LEU A 298 26.24 2.48 -14.45
C LEU A 298 24.97 3.27 -14.74
N LEU A 299 24.26 3.69 -13.68
CA LEU A 299 23.06 4.51 -13.82
C LEU A 299 23.40 5.88 -14.43
N LEU A 300 24.38 6.57 -13.88
CA LEU A 300 24.82 7.88 -14.37
C LEU A 300 25.24 7.82 -15.84
N LYS A 301 25.93 6.74 -16.25
CA LYS A 301 26.28 6.49 -17.65
C LYS A 301 25.03 6.37 -18.53
N ARG A 302 24.00 5.62 -18.10
CA ARG A 302 22.73 5.48 -18.83
C ARG A 302 22.00 6.82 -18.94
N ILE A 303 21.83 7.54 -17.82
CA ILE A 303 21.21 8.87 -17.80
C ILE A 303 21.94 9.82 -18.75
N THR A 304 23.27 9.83 -18.73
CA THR A 304 24.10 10.68 -19.61
C THR A 304 23.95 10.30 -21.09
N GLN A 305 23.84 9.01 -21.41
CA GLN A 305 23.62 8.55 -22.79
C GLN A 305 22.27 9.02 -23.33
N ILE A 306 21.23 9.02 -22.49
CA ILE A 306 19.90 9.50 -22.86
C ILE A 306 19.87 11.02 -23.01
N ALA A 307 20.54 11.74 -22.11
CA ALA A 307 20.69 13.19 -22.20
C ALA A 307 21.40 13.61 -23.51
N ARG A 308 22.32 12.78 -24.02
CA ARG A 308 23.12 13.05 -25.23
C ARG A 308 22.53 12.45 -26.52
N GLY A 309 21.49 11.62 -26.45
CA GLY A 309 20.93 10.89 -27.59
C GLY A 309 20.04 11.74 -28.51
N LYS A 310 19.94 11.38 -29.81
CA LYS A 310 18.98 12.00 -30.76
C LYS A 310 17.56 11.72 -30.31
N GLN A 311 16.80 12.79 -30.00
CA GLN A 311 15.53 12.69 -29.28
C GLN A 311 14.33 12.30 -30.16
N ASN A 312 13.85 11.07 -30.03
CA ASN A 312 12.47 10.73 -30.38
C ASN A 312 11.49 11.25 -29.29
N ALA A 313 10.18 11.26 -29.56
CA ALA A 313 9.18 11.88 -28.67
C ALA A 313 9.23 11.30 -27.22
N GLN A 314 9.45 9.99 -27.10
CA GLN A 314 9.58 9.31 -25.81
C GLN A 314 10.87 9.72 -25.08
N GLN A 315 11.99 9.88 -25.78
CA GLN A 315 13.25 10.36 -25.21
C GLN A 315 13.19 11.82 -24.77
N ARG A 316 12.35 12.68 -25.37
CA ARG A 316 12.16 14.07 -24.89
C ARG A 316 11.52 14.13 -23.51
N LEU A 317 10.49 13.31 -23.28
CA LEU A 317 9.82 13.24 -21.98
C LEU A 317 10.77 12.73 -20.89
N MET A 318 11.60 11.75 -21.26
CA MET A 318 12.63 11.19 -20.38
C MET A 318 13.83 12.13 -20.18
N HIS A 319 14.15 12.99 -21.15
CA HIS A 319 15.18 14.03 -21.01
C HIS A 319 14.83 15.02 -19.89
N GLY A 320 13.57 15.46 -19.79
CA GLY A 320 13.12 16.33 -18.69
C GLY A 320 13.31 15.70 -17.31
N LYS A 321 12.92 14.43 -17.15
CA LYS A 321 13.14 13.66 -15.90
C LYS A 321 14.63 13.44 -15.60
N ALA A 322 15.43 13.13 -16.62
CA ALA A 322 16.87 12.91 -16.51
C ALA A 322 17.63 14.15 -16.04
N VAL A 323 17.33 15.32 -16.63
CA VAL A 323 17.93 16.59 -16.25
C VAL A 323 17.57 16.97 -14.81
N LEU A 324 16.30 16.80 -14.42
CA LEU A 324 15.86 17.06 -13.05
C LEU A 324 16.61 16.19 -12.03
N GLN A 325 16.85 14.91 -12.33
CA GLN A 325 17.61 14.06 -11.42
C GLN A 325 19.11 14.35 -11.37
N LEU A 326 19.75 14.65 -12.51
CA LEU A 326 21.14 15.11 -12.49
C LEU A 326 21.27 16.40 -11.67
N PHE A 327 20.28 17.28 -11.76
CA PHE A 327 20.21 18.51 -10.97
C PHE A 327 20.01 18.22 -9.48
N LEU A 328 19.09 17.32 -9.10
CA LEU A 328 18.90 16.91 -7.71
C LEU A 328 20.15 16.24 -7.12
N PHE A 329 20.79 15.36 -7.88
CA PHE A 329 22.05 14.73 -7.48
C PHE A 329 23.17 15.78 -7.32
N ALA A 330 23.28 16.71 -8.26
CA ALA A 330 24.24 17.81 -8.19
C ALA A 330 24.00 18.71 -6.97
N ILE A 331 22.75 19.07 -6.68
CA ILE A 331 22.37 19.83 -5.48
C ILE A 331 22.79 19.06 -4.23
N TYR A 332 22.47 17.77 -4.14
CA TYR A 332 22.82 16.97 -2.97
C TYR A 332 24.35 16.89 -2.79
N CYS A 333 25.10 16.61 -3.84
CA CYS A 333 26.57 16.62 -3.80
C CYS A 333 27.12 17.99 -3.38
N ASN A 334 26.50 19.09 -3.80
CA ASN A 334 26.91 20.44 -3.46
C ASN A 334 26.51 20.86 -2.04
N ALA A 335 25.45 20.27 -1.47
CA ALA A 335 25.03 20.49 -0.09
C ALA A 335 25.93 19.75 0.91
N GLN A 336 26.49 18.60 0.51
CA GLN A 336 27.41 17.80 1.33
C GLN A 336 28.88 18.26 1.21
N SER A 337 29.25 18.99 0.15
CA SER A 337 30.62 19.41 -0.16
C SER A 337 31.16 20.60 0.66
N SER A 338 30.67 20.82 1.90
CA SER A 338 31.49 21.51 2.91
C SER A 338 32.76 20.69 3.26
N HIS A 339 32.83 19.42 2.85
CA HIS A 339 34.07 18.66 2.70
C HIS A 339 34.27 18.14 1.26
N TYR A 340 35.10 18.88 0.51
CA TYR A 340 35.83 18.53 -0.73
C TYR A 340 35.11 18.44 -2.10
N LEU A 341 35.69 19.20 -3.06
CA LEU A 341 35.46 19.26 -4.52
C LEU A 341 35.62 17.88 -5.20
N HIS A 342 35.03 17.50 -6.35
CA HIS A 342 34.80 18.20 -7.62
C HIS A 342 33.82 17.35 -8.48
N LEU A 343 32.77 17.93 -9.08
CA LEU A 343 32.02 17.29 -10.18
C LEU A 343 32.17 18.11 -11.46
N LYS A 344 33.11 17.68 -12.32
CA LYS A 344 33.32 18.17 -13.70
C LYS A 344 32.22 17.76 -14.70
N CYS A 345 31.12 17.18 -14.24
CA CYS A 345 30.07 16.63 -15.12
C CYS A 345 29.04 17.67 -15.61
N ILE A 346 28.98 18.87 -15.02
CA ILE A 346 27.94 19.87 -15.34
C ILE A 346 28.40 20.89 -16.39
N SER A 347 29.70 21.08 -16.61
CA SER A 347 30.23 22.07 -17.58
C SER A 347 30.13 21.64 -19.05
N SER A 348 29.32 20.63 -19.39
CA SER A 348 29.14 20.15 -20.76
C SER A 348 27.67 19.98 -21.17
N CYS A 349 26.73 20.52 -20.38
CA CYS A 349 25.36 20.72 -20.86
C CYS A 349 25.30 22.01 -21.68
N PRO A 350 24.84 21.97 -22.94
CA PRO A 350 24.53 23.19 -23.68
C PRO A 350 23.30 23.87 -23.06
N ASP A 351 23.34 25.19 -22.97
CA ASP A 351 22.25 26.01 -22.45
C ASP A 351 20.92 25.68 -23.16
N PRO A 352 19.82 25.54 -22.41
CA PRO A 352 18.50 25.39 -23.00
C PRO A 352 18.09 26.72 -23.66
N LYS A 353 17.85 26.68 -24.98
CA LYS A 353 17.14 27.73 -25.72
C LYS A 353 15.63 27.59 -25.55
#